data_AF-A0A348YZI9-F1
#
_entry.id   AF-A0A348YZI9-F1
#
_cell.length_a   1.000
_cell.length_b   1.000
_cell.length_c   1.000
_cell.angle_alpha   90.00
_cell.angle_beta   90.00
_cell.angle_gamma   90.00
#
_symmetry.space_group_name_H-M   'P 1'
#
loop_
_entity.id
_entity.type
_entity.pdbx_description
1 polymer ?
#
loop_
_entity_poly.entity_id
_entity_poly.type
_entity_poly.pdbx_seq_one_letter_code
_entity_poly.pdbx_strand_id
1 'polypeptide(L)'
;MKYKITTPEEGYTGIIAGVSFANGVGETESNWLVNWFTEKDYGVAEIAEGETKQEVTKETLNLSELNSNELKYLAKERGIRGYSSLNKEELIKVLEE
;
A
#
# COMPACT_ATOMS: atom_id res chain seq x y z
N MET A 1 2.98 23.73 3.84
CA MET A 1 3.36 22.48 3.13
C MET A 1 2.92 21.34 4.01
N LYS A 2 2.13 20.41 3.47
CA LYS A 2 1.73 19.20 4.18
C LYS A 2 2.67 18.07 3.77
N TYR A 3 2.93 17.17 4.70
CA TYR A 3 3.74 15.99 4.50
C TYR A 3 2.93 14.78 4.94
N LYS A 4 2.99 13.73 4.14
CA LYS A 4 2.44 12.41 4.40
C LYS A 4 3.56 11.55 4.94
N ILE A 5 3.37 10.97 6.12
CA ILE A 5 4.28 10.03 6.74
C ILE A 5 3.66 8.64 6.64
N THR A 6 4.40 7.65 6.17
CA THR A 6 3.99 6.26 6.10
C THR A 6 4.77 5.42 7.10
N THR A 7 4.08 4.59 7.87
CA THR A 7 4.71 3.64 8.78
C THR A 7 5.28 2.45 8.02
N PRO A 8 6.36 1.82 8.51
CA PRO A 8 6.88 0.58 7.91
C PRO A 8 5.92 -0.60 8.08
N GLU A 9 5.08 -0.59 9.12
CA GLU A 9 4.02 -1.58 9.29
C GLU A 9 2.76 -1.19 8.53
N GLU A 10 2.29 -2.08 7.65
CA GLU A 10 1.06 -1.89 6.90
C GLU A 10 -0.15 -1.88 7.87
N GLY A 11 -0.99 -0.85 7.77
CA GLY A 11 -2.23 -0.79 8.56
C GLY A 11 -2.08 -0.24 9.98
N TYR A 12 -0.89 0.21 10.41
CA TYR A 12 -0.70 0.76 11.75
C TYR A 12 -1.66 1.93 12.05
N THR A 13 -2.38 1.86 13.16
CA THR A 13 -3.30 2.92 13.59
C THR A 13 -2.96 3.31 15.02
N GLY A 14 -2.57 4.56 15.22
CA GLY A 14 -2.03 5.03 16.50
C GLY A 14 -1.51 6.45 16.45
N ILE A 15 -0.87 6.90 17.52
CA ILE A 15 -0.28 8.24 17.63
C ILE A 15 1.23 8.11 17.85
N ILE A 16 2.03 8.71 16.98
CA ILE A 16 3.50 8.71 17.07
C ILE A 16 3.99 10.16 17.08
N ALA A 17 4.77 10.55 18.09
CA ALA A 17 5.29 11.91 18.25
C ALA A 17 4.20 13.01 18.18
N GLY A 18 2.95 12.68 18.53
CA GLY A 18 1.80 13.59 18.45
C GLY A 18 1.11 13.65 17.08
N VAL A 19 1.61 12.92 16.07
CA VAL A 19 0.96 12.76 14.77
C VAL A 19 0.05 11.54 14.80
N SER A 20 -1.20 11.72 14.33
CA SER A 20 -2.17 10.63 14.21
C SER A 20 -1.93 9.87 12.92
N PHE A 21 -1.84 8.54 13.03
CA PHE A 21 -1.70 7.61 11.93
C PHE A 21 -2.98 6.78 11.78
N ALA A 22 -3.43 6.61 10.54
CA ALA A 22 -4.55 5.75 10.17
C ALA A 22 -4.14 4.87 8.99
N ASN A 23 -4.30 3.55 9.12
CA ASN A 23 -3.87 2.57 8.11
C ASN A 23 -2.41 2.75 7.65
N GLY A 24 -1.53 3.12 8.57
CA GLY A 24 -0.12 3.37 8.33
C GLY A 24 0.19 4.71 7.67
N VAL A 25 -0.78 5.63 7.59
CA VAL A 25 -0.60 6.97 7.00
C VAL A 25 -0.89 8.04 8.05
N GLY A 26 0.08 8.92 8.29
CA GLY A 26 -0.06 10.12 9.10
C GLY A 26 0.20 11.37 8.27
N GLU A 27 -0.30 12.51 8.74
CA GLU A 27 -0.10 13.80 8.08
C GLU A 27 0.52 14.80 9.06
N THR A 28 1.50 15.57 8.60
CA THR A 28 2.14 16.62 9.38
C THR A 28 2.41 17.85 8.53
N GLU A 29 2.32 19.03 9.15
CA GLU A 29 2.74 20.30 8.54
C GLU A 29 4.10 20.76 9.11
N SER A 30 4.64 20.01 10.08
CA SER A 30 5.85 20.37 10.80
C SER A 30 7.08 19.76 10.17
N ASN A 31 7.97 20.61 9.67
CA ASN A 31 9.24 20.21 9.06
C ASN A 31 10.17 19.47 10.07
N TRP A 32 10.06 19.76 11.37
CA TRP A 32 10.81 19.04 12.40
C TRP A 32 10.39 17.56 12.50
N LEU A 33 9.09 17.28 12.36
CA LEU A 33 8.53 15.92 12.38
C LEU A 33 9.01 15.16 11.15
N VAL A 34 9.03 15.81 9.98
CA VAL A 34 9.58 15.23 8.75
C VAL A 34 11.00 14.73 8.96
N ASN A 35 11.90 15.58 9.46
CA ASN A 35 13.28 15.17 9.70
C ASN A 35 13.39 14.02 10.71
N TRP A 36 12.62 14.10 11.80
CA TRP A 36 12.59 13.05 12.82
C TRP A 36 12.12 11.70 12.25
N PHE A 37 11.06 11.71 11.42
CA PHE A 37 10.56 10.50 10.77
C PHE A 37 11.54 9.95 9.74
N THR A 38 12.21 10.81 8.97
CA THR A 38 13.28 10.42 8.05
C THR A 38 14.44 9.75 8.77
N GLU A 39 14.85 10.26 9.96
CA GLU A 39 15.89 9.63 10.80
C GLU A 39 15.47 8.29 11.42
N LYS A 40 14.17 7.98 11.42
CA LYS A 40 13.59 6.77 12.00
C LYS A 40 13.20 5.73 10.94
N ASP A 41 13.64 5.92 9.69
CA ASP A 41 13.32 5.06 8.55
C ASP A 41 11.81 4.99 8.23
N TYR A 42 11.07 6.06 8.49
CA TYR A 42 9.68 6.20 8.02
C TYR A 42 9.65 6.77 6.60
N GLY A 43 8.67 6.37 5.81
CA GLY A 43 8.46 6.97 4.50
C GLY A 43 7.87 8.36 4.65
N VAL A 44 8.48 9.39 4.05
CA VAL A 44 7.94 10.74 4.05
C VAL A 44 7.77 11.23 2.62
N ALA A 45 6.56 11.67 2.28
CA ALA A 45 6.20 12.23 0.99
C ALA A 45 5.60 13.63 1.18
N GLU A 46 6.00 14.59 0.35
CA GLU A 46 5.41 15.94 0.36
C GLU A 46 4.08 15.92 -0.41
N ILE A 47 2.98 16.34 0.25
CA ILE A 47 1.65 16.45 -0.37
C ILE A 47 1.38 17.93 -0.61
N ALA A 48 1.53 18.36 -1.85
CA ALA A 48 1.02 19.65 -2.30
C ALA A 48 -0.52 19.58 -2.32
N GLU A 49 -1.18 20.57 -1.70
CA GLU A 49 -2.65 20.69 -1.69
C GLU A 49 -3.16 20.91 -3.11
N GLY A 50 -3.40 19.83 -3.84
CA GLY A 50 -3.77 19.85 -5.25
C GLY A 50 -4.01 18.50 -5.92
N GLU A 51 -3.60 17.38 -5.33
CA GLU A 51 -3.79 16.05 -5.93
C GLU A 51 -4.55 15.09 -5.01
N THR A 52 -5.83 14.96 -5.30
CA THR A 52 -6.67 13.86 -4.83
C THR A 52 -6.31 12.61 -5.64
N LYS A 53 -6.05 11.51 -4.91
CA LYS A 53 -6.01 10.09 -5.34
C LYS A 53 -4.75 9.56 -6.04
N GLN A 54 -4.19 8.55 -5.38
CA GLN A 54 -3.57 7.34 -5.92
C GLN A 54 -2.18 7.50 -6.58
N GLU A 55 -1.15 7.18 -5.81
CA GLU A 55 -0.02 6.38 -6.30
C GLU A 55 -0.29 4.97 -5.74
N VAL A 56 -0.79 3.97 -6.49
CA VAL A 56 -0.27 3.36 -7.71
C VAL A 56 1.15 2.81 -7.49
N THR A 57 1.24 1.73 -6.73
CA THR A 57 2.10 0.61 -7.13
C THR A 57 1.38 -0.20 -8.21
N LYS A 58 1.25 0.36 -9.42
CA LYS A 58 0.99 -0.42 -10.66
C LYS A 58 2.16 -0.27 -11.62
N GLU A 59 3.34 -0.70 -11.20
CA GLU A 59 4.39 -1.02 -12.17
C GLU A 59 5.22 -2.23 -11.75
N THR A 60 4.57 -3.18 -11.06
CA THR A 60 4.87 -4.61 -10.94
C THR A 60 4.01 -5.18 -9.81
N LEU A 61 2.72 -5.42 -10.05
CA LEU A 61 2.03 -6.42 -9.22
C LEU A 61 2.70 -7.75 -9.60
N ASN A 62 3.77 -8.12 -8.89
CA ASN A 62 4.25 -9.48 -8.91
C ASN A 62 3.11 -10.33 -8.32
N LEU A 63 2.19 -10.76 -9.17
CA LEU A 63 1.20 -11.79 -8.83
C LEU A 63 1.92 -13.03 -8.27
N SER A 64 3.18 -13.23 -8.66
CA SER A 64 4.14 -14.19 -8.08
C SER A 64 4.41 -14.01 -6.59
N GLU A 65 4.40 -12.78 -6.06
CA GLU A 65 4.58 -12.50 -4.62
C GLU A 65 3.28 -12.61 -3.83
N LEU A 66 2.13 -12.46 -4.49
CA LEU A 66 0.83 -12.65 -3.84
C LEU A 66 0.65 -14.11 -3.38
N ASN A 67 0.02 -14.26 -2.23
CA ASN A 67 -0.30 -15.58 -1.69
C ASN A 67 -1.45 -16.22 -2.50
N SER A 68 -1.52 -17.55 -2.54
CA SER A 68 -2.56 -18.30 -3.27
C SER A 68 -3.99 -17.87 -2.91
N ASN A 69 -4.22 -17.35 -1.70
CA ASN A 69 -5.52 -16.80 -1.30
C ASN A 69 -5.85 -15.47 -1.99
N GLU A 70 -4.87 -14.57 -2.12
CA GLU A 70 -5.07 -13.27 -2.78
C GLU A 70 -5.25 -13.45 -4.28
N LEU A 71 -4.49 -14.36 -4.88
CA LEU A 71 -4.68 -14.74 -6.28
C LEU A 71 -6.08 -15.32 -6.53
N LYS A 72 -6.61 -16.15 -5.62
CA LYS A 72 -7.99 -16.64 -5.71
C LYS A 72 -9.01 -15.52 -5.55
N TYR A 73 -8.75 -14.55 -4.66
CA TYR A 73 -9.63 -13.39 -4.47
C TYR A 73 -9.69 -12.54 -5.75
N LEU A 74 -8.53 -12.20 -6.31
CA LEU A 74 -8.44 -11.47 -7.58
C LEU A 74 -9.13 -12.23 -8.71
N ALA A 75 -8.97 -13.55 -8.77
CA ALA A 75 -9.63 -14.35 -9.79
C ALA A 75 -11.16 -14.38 -9.64
N LYS A 76 -11.65 -14.40 -8.39
CA LYS A 76 -13.07 -14.28 -8.08
C LYS A 76 -13.63 -12.91 -8.46
N GLU A 77 -12.90 -11.83 -8.14
CA GLU A 77 -13.27 -10.44 -8.50
C GLU A 77 -13.31 -10.24 -10.01
N ARG A 78 -12.34 -10.82 -10.73
CA ARG A 78 -12.29 -10.84 -12.20
C ARG A 78 -13.35 -11.75 -12.83
N GLY A 79 -14.08 -12.53 -12.02
CA GLY A 79 -15.12 -13.44 -12.49
C GLY A 79 -14.57 -14.68 -13.22
N ILE A 80 -13.29 -15.02 -13.02
CA ILE A 80 -12.68 -16.22 -13.60
C ILE A 80 -13.40 -17.45 -13.02
N ARG A 81 -13.93 -18.31 -13.87
CA ARG A 81 -14.59 -19.56 -13.45
C ARG A 81 -13.57 -20.68 -13.41
N GLY A 82 -13.61 -21.51 -12.36
CA GLY A 82 -12.65 -22.61 -12.17
C GLY A 82 -11.37 -22.23 -11.40
N TYR A 83 -11.24 -20.98 -10.97
CA TYR A 83 -10.09 -20.47 -10.19
C TYR A 83 -9.75 -21.29 -8.95
N SER A 84 -10.75 -21.90 -8.29
CA SER A 84 -10.57 -22.72 -7.09
C SER A 84 -9.79 -24.01 -7.36
N SER A 85 -9.81 -24.49 -8.61
CA SER A 85 -9.14 -25.71 -9.05
C SER A 85 -7.76 -25.44 -9.68
N LEU A 86 -7.45 -24.18 -9.97
CA LEU A 86 -6.16 -23.76 -10.55
C LEU A 86 -5.08 -23.67 -9.48
N ASN A 87 -3.83 -23.96 -9.88
CA ASN A 87 -2.66 -23.79 -9.02
C ASN A 87 -2.19 -22.32 -9.01
N LYS A 88 -1.20 -21.99 -8.17
CA LYS A 88 -0.69 -20.62 -8.02
C LYS A 88 -0.24 -20.02 -9.36
N GLU A 89 0.51 -20.78 -10.15
CA GLU A 89 1.08 -20.32 -11.43
C GLU A 89 -0.01 -20.09 -12.48
N GLU A 90 -1.01 -20.97 -12.55
CA GLU A 90 -2.14 -20.81 -13.46
C GLU A 90 -3.02 -19.62 -13.06
N LEU A 91 -3.28 -19.42 -11.77
CA LEU A 91 -4.01 -18.24 -11.29
C LEU A 91 -3.31 -16.95 -11.68
N ILE A 92 -1.99 -16.89 -11.56
CA ILE A 92 -1.18 -15.73 -11.98
C ILE A 92 -1.37 -15.50 -13.48
N LYS A 93 -1.20 -16.55 -14.29
CA LYS A 93 -1.28 -16.44 -15.75
C LYS A 93 -2.64 -15.94 -16.24
N VAL A 94 -3.75 -16.41 -15.67
CA VAL A 94 -5.09 -15.94 -16.07
C VAL A 94 -5.37 -14.51 -15.58
N LEU A 95 -4.67 -14.03 -14.54
CA LEU A 95 -4.81 -12.67 -14.04
C LEU A 95 -3.98 -11.65 -14.84
N GLU A 96 -2.92 -12.09 -15.51
CA GLU A 96 -2.10 -11.28 -16.42
C GLU A 96 -2.64 -11.22 -17.86
N GLU A 97 -3.50 -12.16 -18.25
CA GLU A 97 -4.15 -12.24 -19.57
C GLU A 97 -5.40 -11.34 -19.68
#